data_AF-K0JMK4-F1
#
_entry.id   AF-K0JMK4-F1
#
_cell.length_a   1.000
_cell.length_b   1.000
_cell.length_c   1.000
_cell.angle_alpha   90.00
_cell.angle_beta   90.00
_cell.angle_gamma   90.00
#
_symmetry.space_group_name_H-M   'P 1'
#
loop_
_entity.id
_entity.type
_entity.pdbx_description
1 polymer ?
#
loop_
_entity_poly.entity_id
_entity_poly.type
_entity_poly.pdbx_seq_one_letter_code
_entity_poly.pdbx_strand_id
1 'polypeptide(L)'
;MELENTENIENTSNNNEEENKVKADKKQHFNKEVNEKDAASRKKFFKKKICYFCKNNIDVLDYKDIKLLKKYVKESGKIIPKRLNGTCSKHQRLVTKAIKRARNIALLPYETKY
;
A
#
# COMPACT_ATOMS: atom_id res chain seq x y z
N MET A 1 -26.41 62.16 -17.91
CA MET A 1 -26.24 60.90 -18.66
C MET A 1 -26.73 59.83 -17.73
N GLU A 2 -27.97 59.42 -17.96
CA GLU A 2 -28.84 58.73 -17.03
C GLU A 2 -28.43 57.26 -16.86
N LEU A 3 -28.75 56.75 -15.67
CA LEU A 3 -28.82 55.35 -15.27
C LEU A 3 -29.63 54.59 -16.33
N GLU A 4 -29.35 53.34 -16.68
CA GLU A 4 -29.83 52.16 -15.97
C GLU A 4 -29.23 50.93 -16.67
N ASN A 5 -28.43 50.16 -15.92
CA ASN A 5 -28.06 48.80 -16.27
C ASN A 5 -29.09 47.86 -15.65
N THR A 6 -30.15 47.57 -16.40
CA THR A 6 -31.04 46.44 -16.14
C THR A 6 -31.60 45.98 -17.47
N GLU A 7 -31.71 44.66 -17.64
CA GLU A 7 -32.34 43.99 -18.78
C GLU A 7 -31.43 43.98 -20.02
N ASN A 8 -30.77 42.89 -20.37
CA ASN A 8 -31.48 41.70 -20.81
C ASN A 8 -30.56 40.48 -20.64
N ILE A 9 -30.76 39.83 -19.50
CA ILE A 9 -30.41 38.45 -19.21
C ILE A 9 -31.49 37.59 -19.87
N GLU A 10 -31.52 37.56 -21.20
CA GLU A 10 -32.36 36.63 -21.95
C GLU A 10 -31.54 36.21 -23.17
N ASN A 11 -31.39 34.90 -23.37
CA ASN A 11 -30.63 34.20 -24.42
C ASN A 11 -29.35 33.48 -23.98
N THR A 12 -29.40 32.77 -22.85
CA THR A 12 -28.56 31.57 -22.61
C THR A 12 -29.38 30.43 -22.00
N SER A 13 -30.63 30.32 -22.43
CA SER A 13 -31.56 29.27 -21.97
C SER A 13 -32.03 28.58 -23.23
N ASN A 14 -31.35 27.50 -23.67
CA ASN A 14 -31.88 26.49 -24.61
C ASN A 14 -30.91 25.33 -24.96
N ASN A 15 -29.70 25.26 -24.39
CA ASN A 15 -28.75 24.16 -24.70
C ASN A 15 -28.45 23.20 -23.53
N ASN A 16 -29.14 23.32 -22.39
CA ASN A 16 -28.79 22.58 -21.17
C ASN A 16 -29.82 21.51 -20.75
N GLU A 17 -30.82 21.19 -21.57
CA GLU A 17 -31.90 20.24 -21.21
C GLU A 17 -31.78 18.86 -21.86
N GLU A 18 -31.00 18.68 -22.94
CA GLU A 18 -30.93 17.38 -23.63
C GLU A 18 -29.84 16.42 -23.12
N GLU A 19 -28.83 16.89 -22.37
CA GLU A 19 -27.76 16.00 -21.88
C GLU A 19 -28.11 15.24 -20.57
N ASN A 20 -29.21 15.59 -19.91
CA ASN A 20 -29.58 15.02 -18.59
C ASN A 20 -30.51 13.80 -18.65
N LYS A 21 -31.02 13.39 -19.83
CA LYS A 21 -31.89 12.20 -19.95
C LYS A 21 -31.14 10.86 -20.02
N VAL A 22 -29.89 10.83 -20.48
CA VAL A 22 -29.15 9.55 -20.66
C VAL A 22 -28.53 9.00 -19.36
N LYS A 23 -28.46 9.82 -18.30
CA LYS A 23 -27.85 9.43 -17.00
C LYS A 23 -28.83 8.74 -16.04
N ALA A 24 -30.11 8.60 -16.39
CA ALA A 24 -31.14 8.08 -15.49
C ALA A 24 -31.23 6.53 -15.46
N ASP A 25 -30.83 5.82 -16.52
CA ASP A 25 -31.21 4.39 -16.68
C ASP A 25 -30.12 3.36 -16.36
N LYS A 26 -28.91 3.77 -15.95
CA LYS A 26 -27.82 2.85 -15.56
C LYS A 26 -27.57 2.77 -14.05
N LYS A 27 -28.57 3.10 -13.24
CA LYS A 27 -28.48 3.06 -11.76
C LYS A 27 -29.40 2.03 -11.13
N GLN A 28 -29.67 0.94 -11.84
CA GLN A 28 -30.46 -0.17 -11.34
C GLN A 28 -29.56 -1.41 -11.23
N HIS A 29 -29.56 -1.99 -10.02
CA HIS A 29 -28.93 -3.25 -9.61
C HIS A 29 -27.42 -3.27 -9.31
N PHE A 30 -27.04 -2.80 -8.11
CA PHE A 30 -26.31 -3.65 -7.16
C PHE A 30 -26.40 -3.10 -5.72
N ASN A 31 -27.61 -2.85 -5.22
CA ASN A 31 -27.80 -2.66 -3.78
C ASN A 31 -27.71 -4.03 -3.11
N LYS A 32 -26.48 -4.47 -2.82
CA LYS A 32 -26.23 -5.65 -2.01
C LYS A 32 -26.35 -5.23 -0.55
N GLU A 33 -27.53 -5.44 0.03
CA GLU A 33 -27.75 -5.31 1.46
C GLU A 33 -26.80 -6.27 2.19
N VAL A 34 -25.73 -5.71 2.76
CA VAL A 34 -24.78 -6.48 3.56
C VAL A 34 -25.36 -6.55 4.97
N ASN A 35 -25.90 -7.70 5.35
CA ASN A 35 -26.29 -7.95 6.74
C ASN A 35 -25.08 -7.70 7.65
N GLU A 36 -25.17 -6.72 8.57
CA GLU A 36 -24.08 -6.34 9.48
C GLU A 36 -23.58 -7.52 10.33
N LYS A 37 -24.48 -8.49 10.59
CA LYS A 37 -24.20 -9.72 11.32
C LYS A 37 -23.28 -10.70 10.55
N ASP A 38 -23.27 -10.64 9.21
CA ASP A 38 -22.42 -11.47 8.33
C ASP A 38 -21.07 -10.80 7.98
N ALA A 39 -20.92 -9.52 8.32
CA ALA A 39 -19.66 -8.77 8.22
C ALA A 39 -18.78 -8.97 9.47
N ALA A 40 -19.39 -9.26 10.62
CA ALA A 40 -18.68 -9.48 11.89
C ALA A 40 -17.86 -10.79 11.91
N SER A 41 -18.35 -11.87 11.27
CA SER A 41 -17.67 -13.19 11.32
C SER A 41 -16.52 -13.36 10.32
N ARG A 42 -16.31 -12.41 9.39
CA ARG A 42 -15.30 -12.53 8.32
C ARG A 42 -14.05 -11.67 8.50
N LYS A 43 -13.87 -10.99 9.63
CA LYS A 43 -12.56 -10.40 9.97
C LYS A 43 -11.63 -11.51 10.44
N LYS A 44 -10.98 -12.18 9.49
CA LYS A 44 -9.88 -13.12 9.75
C LYS A 44 -8.80 -12.35 10.53
N PHE A 45 -8.76 -12.53 11.84
CA PHE A 45 -7.79 -11.87 12.71
C PHE A 45 -6.39 -12.37 12.35
N PHE A 46 -5.68 -11.62 11.51
CA PHE A 46 -4.28 -11.91 11.25
C PHE A 46 -3.49 -11.61 12.53
N LYS A 47 -2.99 -12.67 13.17
CA LYS A 47 -2.12 -12.56 14.35
C LYS A 47 -0.97 -11.61 14.03
N LYS A 48 -0.83 -10.55 14.84
CA LYS A 48 0.25 -9.57 14.70
C LYS A 48 1.58 -10.30 14.88
N LYS A 49 2.45 -10.26 13.87
CA LYS A 49 3.80 -10.81 13.95
C LYS A 49 4.66 -9.88 14.81
N ILE A 50 5.41 -10.45 15.75
CA ILE A 50 6.32 -9.72 16.63
C ILE A 50 7.68 -9.62 15.95
N CYS A 51 8.33 -8.46 16.06
CA CYS A 51 9.66 -8.26 15.50
C CYS A 51 10.72 -9.00 16.34
N TYR A 52 11.49 -9.87 15.69
CA TYR A 52 12.59 -10.62 16.31
C TYR A 52 13.63 -9.71 16.98
N PHE A 53 14.08 -8.66 16.29
CA PHE A 53 15.06 -7.70 16.81
C PHE A 53 14.57 -6.94 18.05
N CYS A 54 13.32 -6.48 18.04
CA CYS A 54 12.72 -5.81 19.20
C CYS A 54 12.58 -6.75 20.40
N LYS A 55 12.28 -8.04 20.16
CA LYS A 55 12.15 -9.01 21.26
C LYS A 55 13.50 -9.33 21.91
N ASN A 56 14.56 -9.34 21.12
CA ASN A 56 15.90 -9.69 21.57
C ASN A 56 16.78 -8.46 21.87
N ASN A 57 16.22 -7.25 21.81
CA ASN A 57 16.92 -5.98 22.01
C ASN A 57 18.21 -5.85 21.18
N ILE A 58 18.17 -6.30 19.92
CA ILE A 58 19.29 -6.20 18.98
C ILE A 58 19.12 -4.92 18.16
N ASP A 59 19.78 -3.84 18.58
CA ASP A 59 19.71 -2.54 17.91
C ASP A 59 20.74 -2.38 16.78
N VAL A 60 21.88 -3.05 16.90
CA VAL A 60 22.97 -2.99 15.91
C VAL A 60 23.00 -4.28 15.11
N LEU A 61 22.99 -4.15 13.78
CA LEU A 61 23.03 -5.28 12.85
C LEU A 61 24.15 -5.09 11.84
N ASP A 62 25.17 -5.92 11.95
CA ASP A 62 26.34 -5.87 11.09
C ASP A 62 26.13 -6.63 9.78
N TYR A 63 26.81 -6.17 8.74
CA TYR A 63 26.78 -6.81 7.42
C TYR A 63 27.62 -8.10 7.36
N LYS A 64 28.46 -8.34 8.38
CA LYS A 64 29.32 -9.53 8.51
C LYS A 64 28.56 -10.75 9.01
N ASP A 65 27.39 -10.58 9.61
CA ASP A 65 26.58 -11.67 10.16
C ASP A 65 25.75 -12.39 9.09
N ILE A 66 26.43 -13.17 8.24
CA ILE A 66 25.82 -13.87 7.10
C ILE A 66 24.67 -14.78 7.56
N LYS A 67 24.83 -15.48 8.69
CA LYS A 67 23.82 -16.40 9.24
C LYS A 67 22.48 -15.69 9.55
N LEU A 68 22.56 -14.46 10.03
CA LEU A 68 21.38 -13.67 10.37
C LEU A 68 20.76 -13.07 9.10
N LEU A 69 21.59 -12.47 8.25
CA LEU A 69 21.15 -11.82 7.00
C LEU A 69 20.51 -12.81 6.01
N LYS A 70 21.03 -14.04 5.94
CA LYS A 70 20.51 -15.10 5.06
C LYS A 70 19.04 -15.43 5.36
N LYS A 71 18.58 -15.28 6.62
CA LYS A 71 17.17 -15.45 6.99
C LYS A 71 16.24 -14.39 6.39
N TYR A 72 16.78 -13.23 6.01
CA TYR A 72 16.04 -12.09 5.47
C TYR A 72 16.15 -11.98 3.93
N VAL A 73 16.83 -12.94 3.30
CA VAL A 73 17.02 -13.04 1.86
C VAL A 73 16.36 -14.34 1.38
N LYS A 74 15.63 -14.27 0.26
CA LYS A 74 15.08 -15.46 -0.40
C LYS A 74 16.20 -16.25 -1.05
N GLU A 75 15.92 -17.51 -1.38
CA GLU A 75 16.80 -18.35 -2.19
C GLU A 75 17.24 -17.65 -3.47
N SER A 76 16.31 -16.98 -4.17
CA SER A 76 16.58 -16.16 -5.37
C SER A 76 17.48 -14.94 -5.16
N GLY A 77 17.99 -14.70 -3.96
CA GLY A 77 18.82 -13.53 -3.63
C GLY A 77 18.03 -12.26 -3.35
N LYS A 78 16.71 -12.22 -3.59
CA LYS A 78 15.84 -11.03 -3.33
C LYS A 78 15.58 -10.83 -1.83
N ILE A 79 15.47 -9.57 -1.38
CA ILE A 79 15.18 -9.25 0.03
C ILE A 79 13.71 -9.59 0.34
N ILE A 80 13.47 -10.29 1.45
CA ILE A 80 12.10 -10.62 1.87
C ILE A 80 11.40 -9.36 2.41
N PRO A 81 10.16 -9.07 1.97
CA PRO A 81 9.44 -7.91 2.45
C PRO A 81 8.95 -8.09 3.90
N LYS A 82 8.83 -6.96 4.61
CA LYS A 82 8.42 -6.86 6.02
C LYS A 82 7.19 -7.71 6.39
N ARG A 83 6.18 -7.79 5.52
CA ARG A 83 4.92 -8.54 5.75
C ARG A 83 5.14 -10.04 6.02
N LEU A 84 6.17 -10.62 5.43
CA LEU A 84 6.52 -12.02 5.65
C LEU A 84 7.33 -12.18 6.94
N ASN A 85 8.34 -11.33 7.16
CA ASN A 85 9.25 -11.44 8.30
C ASN A 85 8.68 -10.95 9.64
N GLY A 86 7.71 -10.03 9.63
CA GLY A 86 7.18 -9.43 10.86
C GLY A 86 8.14 -8.45 11.57
N THR A 87 9.20 -8.00 10.89
CA THR A 87 10.13 -6.99 11.41
C THR A 87 9.46 -5.62 11.55
N CYS A 88 9.91 -4.77 12.48
CA CYS A 88 9.42 -3.40 12.55
C CYS A 88 10.02 -2.55 11.40
N SER A 89 9.41 -1.40 11.09
CA SER A 89 9.89 -0.56 9.97
C SER A 89 11.33 -0.05 10.16
N LYS A 90 11.72 0.24 11.42
CA LYS A 90 13.08 0.68 11.76
C LYS A 90 14.10 -0.43 11.47
N HIS A 91 13.89 -1.62 12.02
CA HIS A 91 14.76 -2.78 11.80
C HIS A 91 14.79 -3.24 10.35
N GLN A 92 13.68 -3.16 9.62
CA GLN A 92 13.70 -3.49 8.18
C GLN A 92 14.64 -2.58 7.39
N ARG A 93 14.73 -1.28 7.72
CA ARG A 93 15.66 -0.33 7.08
C ARG A 93 17.13 -0.64 7.42
N LEU A 94 17.38 -1.05 8.67
CA LEU A 94 18.72 -1.48 9.11
C LEU A 94 19.16 -2.75 8.38
N VAL A 95 18.30 -3.76 8.34
CA VAL A 95 18.52 -5.03 7.63
C VAL A 95 18.76 -4.79 6.14
N THR A 96 17.96 -3.96 5.47
CA THR A 96 18.18 -3.69 4.05
C THR A 96 19.51 -2.98 3.79
N LYS A 97 19.92 -2.05 4.66
CA LYS A 97 21.22 -1.37 4.57
C LYS A 97 22.38 -2.36 4.75
N ALA A 98 22.28 -3.25 5.73
CA ALA A 98 23.28 -4.28 5.98
C ALA A 98 23.37 -5.30 4.82
N ILE A 99 22.24 -5.80 4.31
CA ILE A 99 22.21 -6.70 3.15
C ILE A 99 22.86 -6.04 1.93
N LYS A 100 22.56 -4.77 1.64
CA LYS A 100 23.17 -4.05 0.51
C LYS A 100 24.70 -3.96 0.67
N ARG A 101 25.20 -3.64 1.87
CA ARG A 101 26.65 -3.63 2.14
C ARG A 101 27.27 -5.02 1.99
N ALA A 102 26.62 -6.05 2.51
CA ALA A 102 27.08 -7.43 2.39
C ALA A 102 27.19 -7.89 0.92
N ARG A 103 26.24 -7.46 0.07
CA ARG A 103 26.29 -7.75 -1.36
C ARG A 103 27.43 -7.01 -2.09
N ASN A 104 27.74 -5.77 -1.70
CA ASN A 104 28.85 -5.03 -2.28
C ASN A 104 30.22 -5.71 -2.02
N ILE A 105 30.34 -6.44 -0.91
CA ILE A 105 31.56 -7.17 -0.52
C ILE A 105 31.44 -8.67 -0.88
N ALA A 106 30.49 -9.03 -1.75
CA ALA A 106 30.26 -10.40 -2.23
C ALA A 106 29.98 -11.47 -1.14
N LEU A 107 29.53 -11.07 0.06
CA LEU A 107 29.11 -12.03 1.10
C LEU A 107 27.74 -12.65 0.82
N LEU A 108 26.89 -11.96 0.05
CA LEU A 108 25.58 -12.42 -0.38
C LEU A 108 25.40 -12.18 -1.88
N PRO A 109 24.76 -13.10 -2.62
CA PRO A 109 24.49 -12.92 -4.03
C PRO A 109 23.37 -11.90 -4.29
N TYR A 110 23.41 -11.25 -5.44
CA TYR A 110 22.31 -10.42 -5.95
C TYR A 110 21.18 -11.29 -6.52
N GLU A 111 21.55 -12.29 -7.32
CA GLU A 111 20.65 -13.28 -7.90
C GLU A 111 21.35 -14.64 -7.92
N THR A 112 20.61 -15.70 -7.65
CA THR A 112 21.07 -17.08 -7.89
C THR A 112 20.29 -17.59 -9.10
N LYS A 113 20.91 -17.52 -10.28
CA LYS A 113 20.35 -18.14 -11.49
C LYS A 113 20.75 -19.61 -11.48
N TYR A 114 19.75 -20.48 -11.58
CA TYR A 114 19.88 -21.86 -11.99
C TYR A 114 19.00 -22.04 -13.22
#